data_AF-A0A2N4TZJ6-F1
#
_entry.id   AF-A0A2N4TZJ6-F1
#
_cell.length_a   1.000
_cell.length_b   1.000
_cell.length_c   1.000
_cell.angle_alpha   90.00
_cell.angle_beta   90.00
_cell.angle_gamma   90.00
#
_symmetry.space_group_name_H-M   'P 1'
#
loop_
_entity.id
_entity.type
_entity.pdbx_description
1 polymer ?
#
loop_
_entity_poly.entity_id
_entity_poly.type
_entity_poly.pdbx_seq_one_letter_code
_entity_poly.pdbx_strand_id
1 'polypeptide(L)'
;MTTPTAQPRRRGRPPNVSELHMETRQSLIRYGTEVLTEQGFDSTGIDQILKHLKIPKGSFYHYFSSKEAFGLAVIDSYAEYFGCKLDRWLLDRNLAPLARLAGFIDDARHGMIRHEFRRGCLIGNLSQEFGAAHETFATRLENTFKDWQHRLALCLDEAKSSGEMNSAANTDQLAAFFWIGWEGAVMRSRLIRSDAPLLLFSQMFFSSLPK
;
A
#
# COMPACT_ATOMS: atom_id res chain seq x y z
N MET A 1 35.76 47.65 26.31
CA MET A 1 35.49 46.20 26.23
C MET A 1 34.21 45.93 27.01
N THR A 2 33.08 45.75 26.33
CA THR A 2 31.81 45.38 26.96
C THR A 2 31.20 44.26 26.14
N THR A 3 31.35 43.04 26.65
CA THR A 3 30.83 41.80 26.06
C THR A 3 29.31 41.74 26.23
N PRO A 4 28.51 41.41 25.20
CA PRO A 4 27.07 41.25 25.36
C PRO A 4 26.76 39.93 26.10
N THR A 5 25.97 40.04 27.17
CA THR A 5 25.47 38.90 27.96
C THR A 5 24.40 38.13 27.16
N ALA A 6 24.65 36.85 26.89
CA ALA A 6 23.71 35.96 26.19
C ALA A 6 22.44 35.70 27.02
N GLN A 7 21.27 35.91 26.42
CA GLN A 7 19.98 35.58 27.04
C GLN A 7 19.78 34.04 27.13
N PRO A 8 19.19 33.53 28.23
CA PRO A 8 18.95 32.10 28.39
C PRO A 8 17.86 31.63 27.42
N ARG A 9 18.16 30.56 26.68
CA ARG A 9 17.19 29.86 25.82
C ARG A 9 15.99 29.41 26.65
N ARG A 10 14.80 29.93 26.32
CA ARG A 10 13.53 29.51 26.93
C ARG A 10 13.36 28.00 26.75
N ARG A 11 13.13 27.27 27.84
CA ARG A 11 12.75 25.85 27.79
C ARG A 11 11.42 25.73 27.06
N GLY A 12 11.41 25.06 25.92
CA GLY A 12 10.19 24.78 25.16
C GLY A 12 9.21 23.93 25.97
N ARG A 13 7.92 24.03 25.64
CA ARG A 13 6.86 23.21 26.23
C ARG A 13 7.19 21.73 26.00
N PRO A 14 7.18 20.87 27.06
CA PRO A 14 7.39 19.44 26.86
C PRO A 14 6.30 18.88 25.93
N PRO A 15 6.65 17.95 25.02
CA PRO A 15 5.70 17.36 24.10
C PRO A 15 4.58 16.67 24.86
N ASN A 16 3.37 16.75 24.31
CA ASN A 16 2.20 16.12 24.89
C ASN A 16 2.40 14.59 24.84
N VAL A 17 2.25 13.91 25.98
CA VAL A 17 2.47 12.44 26.09
C VAL A 17 1.57 11.66 25.11
N SER A 18 0.37 12.17 24.84
CA SER A 18 -0.56 11.60 23.84
C SER A 18 -0.03 11.73 22.40
N GLU A 19 0.58 12.87 22.06
CA GLU A 19 1.17 13.12 20.74
C GLU A 19 2.37 12.20 20.52
N LEU A 20 3.28 12.11 21.50
CA LEU A 20 4.44 11.21 21.43
C LEU A 20 4.04 9.73 21.29
N HIS A 21 2.96 9.33 21.96
CA HIS A 21 2.41 7.98 21.85
C HIS A 21 1.89 7.70 20.44
N MET A 22 1.11 8.62 19.86
CA MET A 22 0.60 8.48 18.49
C MET A 22 1.74 8.48 17.45
N GLU A 23 2.73 9.33 17.61
CA GLU A 23 3.93 9.36 16.76
C GLU A 23 4.70 8.04 16.80
N THR A 24 4.84 7.45 17.98
CA THR A 24 5.53 6.15 18.15
C THR A 24 4.73 5.01 17.51
N ARG A 25 3.41 4.97 17.73
CA ARG A 25 2.52 3.98 17.10
C ARG A 25 2.57 4.07 15.58
N GLN A 26 2.52 5.28 15.03
CA GLN A 26 2.63 5.51 13.59
C GLN A 26 4.01 5.12 13.04
N SER A 27 5.07 5.38 13.78
CA SER A 27 6.44 4.98 13.40
C SER A 27 6.58 3.46 13.34
N LEU A 28 5.99 2.74 14.30
CA LEU A 28 5.91 1.28 14.29
C LEU A 28 5.18 0.78 13.04
N ILE A 29 4.02 1.36 12.72
CA ILE A 29 3.23 0.98 11.55
C ILE A 29 4.00 1.26 10.26
N ARG A 30 4.59 2.46 10.11
CA ARG A 30 5.33 2.85 8.91
C ARG A 30 6.49 1.89 8.64
N TYR A 31 7.33 1.65 9.64
CA TYR A 31 8.45 0.72 9.49
C TYR A 31 7.98 -0.72 9.33
N GLY A 32 6.86 -1.08 9.97
CA GLY A 32 6.15 -2.35 9.72
C GLY A 32 5.82 -2.54 8.25
N THR A 33 5.18 -1.57 7.62
CA THR A 33 4.85 -1.59 6.19
C THR A 33 6.10 -1.81 5.34
N GLU A 34 7.18 -1.10 5.64
CA GLU A 34 8.45 -1.25 4.91
C GLU A 34 9.01 -2.67 5.00
N VAL A 35 9.02 -3.25 6.19
CA VAL A 35 9.57 -4.59 6.40
C VAL A 35 8.64 -5.66 5.81
N LEU A 36 7.33 -5.55 6.01
CA LEU A 36 6.36 -6.53 5.53
C LEU A 36 6.23 -6.54 4.00
N THR A 37 6.39 -5.39 3.33
CA THR A 37 6.43 -5.33 1.85
C THR A 37 7.70 -5.95 1.28
N GLU A 38 8.77 -6.05 2.07
CA GLU A 38 10.07 -6.58 1.64
C GLU A 38 10.29 -8.05 2.02
N GLN A 39 9.87 -8.46 3.22
CA GLN A 39 10.25 -9.73 3.84
C GLN A 39 9.06 -10.66 4.07
N GLY A 40 7.85 -10.12 4.23
CA GLY A 40 6.67 -10.88 4.65
C GLY A 40 6.40 -10.83 6.15
N PHE A 41 5.29 -11.38 6.62
CA PHE A 41 4.89 -11.36 8.03
C PHE A 41 5.58 -12.44 8.87
N ASP A 42 5.62 -13.68 8.39
CA ASP A 42 6.17 -14.80 9.15
C ASP A 42 7.67 -14.65 9.39
N SER A 43 8.39 -14.21 8.37
CA SER A 43 9.84 -13.95 8.42
C SER A 43 10.21 -12.73 9.29
N THR A 44 9.24 -11.85 9.59
CA THR A 44 9.50 -10.60 10.32
C THR A 44 9.28 -10.77 11.82
N GLY A 45 10.38 -10.77 12.58
CA GLY A 45 10.34 -10.66 14.03
C GLY A 45 10.12 -9.21 14.49
N ILE A 46 9.26 -8.98 15.48
CA ILE A 46 9.05 -7.63 16.04
C ILE A 46 10.35 -7.01 16.57
N ASP A 47 11.30 -7.83 17.02
CA ASP A 47 12.60 -7.37 17.53
C ASP A 47 13.41 -6.59 16.50
N GLN A 48 13.31 -6.93 15.21
CA GLN A 48 13.97 -6.18 14.13
C GLN A 48 13.40 -4.77 13.99
N ILE A 49 12.07 -4.64 14.06
CA ILE A 49 11.34 -3.37 13.99
C ILE A 49 11.72 -2.49 15.18
N LEU A 50 11.66 -3.07 16.38
CA LEU A 50 11.95 -2.38 17.63
C LEU A 50 13.40 -1.92 17.72
N LYS A 51 14.35 -2.75 17.29
CA LYS A 51 15.76 -2.40 17.22
C LYS A 51 16.01 -1.23 16.26
N HIS A 52 15.37 -1.23 15.09
CA HIS A 52 15.52 -0.14 14.13
C HIS A 52 15.01 1.19 14.70
N LEU A 53 13.83 1.16 15.34
CA LEU A 53 13.20 2.33 15.92
C LEU A 53 13.74 2.72 17.31
N LYS A 54 14.68 1.94 17.87
CA LYS A 54 15.24 2.11 19.21
C LYS A 54 14.15 2.10 20.31
N ILE A 55 13.11 1.30 20.12
CA ILE A 55 12.00 1.14 21.07
C ILE A 55 12.28 -0.09 21.95
N PRO A 56 12.20 0.01 23.29
CA PRO A 56 12.34 -1.14 24.17
C PRO A 56 11.26 -2.20 23.91
N LYS A 57 11.62 -3.49 23.99
CA LYS A 57 10.69 -4.60 23.71
C LYS A 57 9.40 -4.54 24.52
N GLY A 58 9.51 -4.19 25.81
CA GLY A 58 8.35 -4.05 26.69
C GLY A 58 7.37 -2.94 26.27
N SER A 59 7.84 -1.91 25.55
CA SER A 59 6.99 -0.82 25.09
C SER A 59 6.11 -1.21 23.90
N PHE A 60 6.45 -2.25 23.13
CA PHE A 60 5.63 -2.70 22.00
C PHE A 60 4.20 -3.06 22.43
N TYR A 61 4.08 -3.81 23.53
CA TYR A 61 2.80 -4.27 24.06
C TYR A 61 1.93 -3.15 24.64
N HIS A 62 2.47 -1.95 24.80
CA HIS A 62 1.69 -0.75 25.09
C HIS A 62 0.90 -0.25 23.87
N TYR A 63 1.43 -0.47 22.66
CA TYR A 63 0.84 -0.01 21.40
C TYR A 63 0.00 -1.08 20.70
N PHE A 64 0.40 -2.35 20.82
CA PHE A 64 -0.25 -3.48 20.16
C PHE A 64 -0.33 -4.67 21.11
N SER A 65 -1.54 -5.24 21.26
CA SER A 65 -1.76 -6.39 22.15
C SER A 65 -1.02 -7.66 21.70
N SER A 66 -0.73 -7.80 20.41
CA SER A 66 0.02 -8.92 19.84
C SER A 66 0.69 -8.56 18.51
N LYS A 67 1.50 -9.47 17.96
CA LYS A 67 2.09 -9.33 16.62
C LYS A 67 0.99 -9.32 15.55
N GLU A 68 -0.07 -10.11 15.72
CA GLU A 68 -1.24 -10.14 14.84
C GLU A 68 -1.97 -8.79 14.86
N ALA A 69 -2.21 -8.22 16.05
CA ALA A 69 -2.85 -6.91 16.17
C ALA A 69 -2.04 -5.80 15.48
N PHE A 70 -0.71 -5.88 15.56
CA PHE A 70 0.19 -5.02 14.79
C PHE A 70 0.07 -5.24 13.28
N GLY A 71 0.10 -6.49 12.83
CA GLY A 71 -0.06 -6.84 11.42
C GLY A 71 -1.36 -6.30 10.82
N LEU A 72 -2.48 -6.46 11.52
CA LEU A 72 -3.77 -5.92 11.12
C LEU A 72 -3.75 -4.39 11.03
N ALA A 73 -3.13 -3.70 11.99
CA ALA A 73 -2.98 -2.25 11.94
C ALA A 73 -2.10 -1.77 10.76
N VAL A 74 -1.09 -2.56 10.39
CA VAL A 74 -0.25 -2.29 9.21
C VAL A 74 -1.04 -2.50 7.92
N ILE A 75 -1.85 -3.55 7.83
CA ILE A 75 -2.76 -3.79 6.70
C ILE A 75 -3.72 -2.61 6.54
N ASP A 76 -4.35 -2.16 7.63
CA ASP A 76 -5.33 -1.07 7.60
C ASP A 76 -4.70 0.23 7.11
N SER A 77 -3.54 0.58 7.66
CA SER A 77 -2.81 1.78 7.24
C SER A 77 -2.37 1.71 5.77
N TYR A 78 -1.96 0.54 5.29
CA TYR A 78 -1.59 0.35 3.90
C TYR A 78 -2.81 0.42 2.98
N ALA A 79 -3.92 -0.20 3.35
CA ALA A 79 -5.17 -0.17 2.60
C ALA A 79 -5.68 1.26 2.43
N GLU A 80 -5.66 2.06 3.49
CA GLU A 80 -6.02 3.48 3.46
C GLU A 80 -5.09 4.29 2.54
N TYR A 81 -3.77 4.17 2.75
CA TYR A 81 -2.78 4.86 1.91
C TYR A 81 -2.91 4.50 0.43
N PHE A 82 -3.09 3.22 0.13
CA PHE A 82 -3.19 2.73 -1.24
C PHE A 82 -4.54 3.08 -1.87
N GLY A 83 -5.63 3.10 -1.10
CA GLY A 83 -6.93 3.62 -1.50
C GLY A 83 -6.86 5.10 -1.91
N CYS A 84 -6.20 5.95 -1.10
CA CYS A 84 -5.97 7.35 -1.47
C CYS A 84 -5.13 7.50 -2.75
N LYS A 85 -4.15 6.61 -2.97
CA LYS A 85 -3.37 6.58 -4.21
C LYS A 85 -4.24 6.23 -5.41
N LEU A 86 -5.11 5.23 -5.29
CA LEU A 86 -6.06 4.86 -6.34
C LEU A 86 -6.99 6.02 -6.65
N ASP A 87 -7.59 6.65 -5.64
CA ASP A 87 -8.50 7.78 -5.82
C ASP A 87 -7.84 8.95 -6.54
N ARG A 88 -6.59 9.27 -6.17
CA ARG A 88 -5.82 10.34 -6.82
C ARG A 88 -5.75 10.17 -8.35
N TRP A 89 -5.66 8.94 -8.84
CA TRP A 89 -5.61 8.66 -10.27
C TRP A 89 -6.99 8.42 -10.87
N LEU A 90 -7.76 7.48 -10.32
CA LEU A 90 -9.02 7.00 -10.90
C LEU A 90 -10.12 8.07 -10.87
N LEU A 91 -10.03 9.05 -9.96
CA LEU A 91 -10.98 10.17 -9.87
C LEU A 91 -10.49 11.45 -10.58
N ASP A 92 -9.31 11.45 -11.22
CA ASP A 92 -8.80 12.65 -11.91
C ASP A 92 -9.60 12.95 -13.19
N ARG A 93 -10.59 13.83 -13.06
CA ARG A 93 -11.48 14.24 -14.15
C ARG A 93 -10.78 14.99 -15.30
N ASN A 94 -9.51 15.37 -15.15
CA ASN A 94 -8.73 15.97 -16.23
C ASN A 94 -8.20 14.94 -17.24
N LEU A 95 -8.28 13.65 -16.90
CA LEU A 95 -7.83 12.54 -17.73
C LEU A 95 -9.00 11.68 -18.20
N ALA A 96 -8.86 11.10 -19.37
CA ALA A 96 -9.75 10.04 -19.85
C ALA A 96 -9.67 8.82 -18.91
N PRO A 97 -10.79 8.15 -18.60
CA PRO A 97 -10.84 6.96 -17.75
C PRO A 97 -9.71 5.93 -17.94
N LEU A 98 -9.39 5.49 -19.17
CA LEU A 98 -8.32 4.50 -19.36
C LEU A 98 -6.92 5.11 -19.14
N ALA A 99 -6.75 6.41 -19.39
CA ALA A 99 -5.51 7.12 -19.08
C ALA A 99 -5.28 7.25 -17.57
N ARG A 100 -6.34 7.33 -16.76
CA ARG A 100 -6.23 7.32 -15.28
C ARG A 100 -5.66 6.00 -14.77
N LEU A 101 -6.16 4.87 -15.28
CA LEU A 101 -5.64 3.55 -14.95
C LEU A 101 -4.17 3.42 -15.38
N ALA A 102 -3.82 3.90 -16.57
CA ALA A 102 -2.43 3.92 -17.03
C ALA A 102 -1.52 4.76 -16.11
N GLY A 103 -2.00 5.90 -15.64
CA GLY A 103 -1.29 6.75 -14.67
C GLY A 103 -1.07 6.06 -13.32
N PHE A 104 -2.08 5.36 -12.80
CA PHE A 104 -1.93 4.54 -11.59
C PHE A 104 -0.88 3.44 -11.76
N ILE A 105 -0.93 2.70 -12.88
CA ILE A 105 0.02 1.63 -13.21
C ILE A 105 1.45 2.17 -13.23
N ASP A 106 1.67 3.31 -13.88
CA ASP A 106 3.00 3.91 -13.99
C ASP A 106 3.51 4.44 -12.63
N ASP A 107 2.66 5.05 -11.81
CA ASP A 107 3.01 5.47 -10.45
C ASP A 107 3.35 4.27 -9.54
N ALA A 108 2.58 3.18 -9.62
CA ALA A 108 2.86 1.95 -8.90
C ALA A 108 4.19 1.30 -9.36
N ARG A 109 4.44 1.25 -10.67
CA ARG A 109 5.69 0.78 -11.28
C ARG A 109 6.89 1.61 -10.79
N HIS A 110 6.81 2.94 -10.83
CA HIS A 110 7.87 3.81 -10.30
C HIS A 110 8.09 3.63 -8.80
N GLY A 111 7.04 3.34 -8.04
CA GLY A 111 7.13 2.94 -6.64
C GLY A 111 8.01 1.71 -6.43
N MET A 112 7.87 0.68 -7.26
CA MET A 112 8.71 -0.53 -7.19
C MET A 112 10.15 -0.25 -7.65
N ILE A 113 10.34 0.51 -8.74
CA ILE A 113 11.66 0.89 -9.26
C ILE A 113 12.49 1.62 -8.19
N ARG A 114 11.87 2.56 -7.46
CA ARG A 114 12.53 3.33 -6.38
C ARG A 114 13.16 2.44 -5.31
N HIS A 115 12.60 1.26 -5.09
CA HIS A 115 13.08 0.30 -4.10
C HIS A 115 13.80 -0.89 -4.74
N GLU A 116 14.28 -0.75 -5.98
CA GLU A 116 14.99 -1.79 -6.73
C GLU A 116 14.20 -3.11 -6.77
N PHE A 117 12.87 -3.01 -6.82
CA PHE A 117 11.94 -4.14 -6.78
C PHE A 117 12.09 -5.03 -5.52
N ARG A 118 12.72 -4.56 -4.42
CA ARG A 118 12.79 -5.30 -3.14
C ARG A 118 11.42 -5.39 -2.47
N ARG A 119 10.59 -4.38 -2.68
CA ARG A 119 9.26 -4.25 -2.09
C ARG A 119 8.18 -4.58 -3.12
N GLY A 120 7.21 -5.39 -2.70
CA GLY A 120 6.00 -5.73 -3.47
C GLY A 120 4.76 -5.04 -2.92
N CYS A 121 3.58 -5.56 -3.27
CA CYS A 121 2.33 -5.20 -2.64
C CYS A 121 2.24 -5.86 -1.26
N LEU A 122 1.92 -5.07 -0.21
CA LEU A 122 1.71 -5.63 1.13
C LEU A 122 0.57 -6.66 1.11
N ILE A 123 -0.58 -6.27 0.54
CA ILE A 123 -1.77 -7.13 0.50
C ILE A 123 -1.46 -8.39 -0.31
N GLY A 124 -0.86 -8.26 -1.49
CA GLY A 124 -0.45 -9.41 -2.31
C GLY A 124 0.50 -10.36 -1.59
N ASN A 125 1.55 -9.85 -0.94
CA ASN A 125 2.49 -10.68 -0.17
C ASN A 125 1.76 -11.45 0.96
N LEU A 126 0.97 -10.74 1.77
CA LEU A 126 0.29 -11.33 2.92
C LEU A 126 -0.81 -12.32 2.50
N SER A 127 -1.44 -12.14 1.34
CA SER A 127 -2.39 -13.10 0.78
C SER A 127 -1.74 -14.43 0.36
N GLN A 128 -0.42 -14.48 0.14
CA GLN A 128 0.30 -15.73 -0.11
C GLN A 128 0.73 -16.44 1.18
N GLU A 129 0.91 -15.68 2.27
CA GLU A 129 1.26 -16.23 3.59
C GLU A 129 0.01 -16.72 4.34
N PHE A 130 -1.07 -15.94 4.28
CA PHE A 130 -2.30 -16.22 4.99
C PHE A 130 -3.35 -16.82 4.06
N GLY A 131 -3.54 -18.13 4.18
CA GLY A 131 -4.69 -18.82 3.62
C GLY A 131 -5.94 -18.70 4.50
N ALA A 132 -6.99 -19.44 4.12
CA ALA A 132 -8.27 -19.49 4.84
C ALA A 132 -8.16 -19.90 6.32
N ALA A 133 -7.04 -20.49 6.74
CA ALA A 133 -6.76 -20.85 8.13
C ALA A 133 -6.61 -19.63 9.08
N HIS A 134 -6.37 -18.43 8.55
CA HIS A 134 -6.27 -17.20 9.33
C HIS A 134 -7.43 -16.25 8.99
N GLU A 135 -8.64 -16.61 9.40
CA GLU A 135 -9.89 -15.95 8.98
C GLU A 135 -9.88 -14.43 9.11
N THR A 136 -9.33 -13.89 10.20
CA THR A 136 -9.27 -12.43 10.42
C THR A 136 -8.38 -11.72 9.39
N PHE A 137 -7.21 -12.28 9.07
CA PHE A 137 -6.32 -11.75 8.04
C PHE A 137 -6.95 -11.92 6.66
N ALA A 138 -7.44 -13.12 6.35
CA ALA A 138 -8.06 -13.41 5.06
C ALA A 138 -9.23 -12.46 4.76
N THR A 139 -10.09 -12.21 5.76
CA THR A 139 -11.22 -11.27 5.64
C THR A 139 -10.74 -9.85 5.37
N ARG A 140 -9.71 -9.38 6.07
CA ARG A 140 -9.20 -8.00 5.88
C ARG A 140 -8.56 -7.81 4.50
N LEU A 141 -7.78 -8.79 4.05
CA LEU A 141 -7.13 -8.79 2.75
C LEU A 141 -8.17 -8.84 1.61
N GLU A 142 -9.16 -9.73 1.72
CA GLU A 142 -10.24 -9.86 0.74
C GLU A 142 -11.08 -8.58 0.64
N ASN A 143 -11.44 -7.97 1.77
CA ASN A 143 -12.17 -6.69 1.76
C ASN A 143 -11.35 -5.57 1.12
N THR A 144 -10.02 -5.59 1.29
CA THR A 144 -9.13 -4.62 0.65
C THR A 144 -9.12 -4.81 -0.87
N PHE A 145 -9.02 -6.05 -1.36
CA PHE A 145 -9.13 -6.32 -2.81
C PHE A 145 -10.49 -5.89 -3.37
N LYS A 146 -11.59 -6.18 -2.68
CA LYS A 146 -12.94 -5.78 -3.11
C LYS A 146 -13.09 -4.26 -3.22
N ASP A 147 -12.54 -3.51 -2.28
CA ASP A 147 -12.52 -2.04 -2.34
C ASP A 147 -11.74 -1.56 -3.57
N TRP A 148 -10.55 -2.08 -3.82
CA TRP A 148 -9.75 -1.71 -4.99
C TRP A 148 -10.38 -2.11 -6.32
N GLN A 149 -11.02 -3.28 -6.36
CA GLN A 149 -11.80 -3.74 -7.51
C GLN A 149 -12.98 -2.81 -7.78
N HIS A 150 -13.72 -2.43 -6.73
CA HIS A 150 -14.85 -1.52 -6.87
C HIS A 150 -14.44 -0.15 -7.42
N ARG A 151 -13.38 0.44 -6.89
CA ARG A 151 -12.84 1.73 -7.38
C ARG A 151 -12.46 1.65 -8.87
N LEU A 152 -11.83 0.56 -9.28
CA LEU A 152 -11.46 0.34 -10.67
C LEU A 152 -12.69 0.12 -11.55
N ALA A 153 -13.66 -0.67 -11.11
CA ALA A 153 -14.91 -0.91 -11.83
C ALA A 153 -15.66 0.39 -12.13
N LEU A 154 -15.75 1.31 -11.16
CA LEU A 154 -16.33 2.64 -11.35
C LEU A 154 -15.60 3.44 -12.44
N CYS A 155 -14.27 3.43 -12.45
CA CYS A 155 -13.49 4.09 -13.50
C CYS A 155 -13.72 3.44 -14.87
N LEU A 156 -13.85 2.11 -14.92
CA LEU A 156 -14.15 1.37 -16.15
C LEU A 156 -15.59 1.63 -16.65
N ASP A 157 -16.55 1.88 -15.76
CA ASP A 157 -17.91 2.27 -16.15
C ASP A 157 -17.96 3.68 -16.75
N GLU A 158 -17.10 4.59 -16.27
CA GLU A 158 -16.89 5.88 -16.94
C GLU A 158 -16.29 5.72 -18.33
N ALA A 159 -15.37 4.76 -18.53
CA ALA A 159 -14.82 4.44 -19.85
C ALA A 159 -15.88 3.91 -20.83
N LYS A 160 -16.89 3.18 -20.34
CA LYS A 160 -18.06 2.78 -21.15
C LYS A 160 -18.88 4.01 -21.57
N SER A 161 -19.09 4.92 -20.63
CA SER A 161 -19.89 6.13 -20.86
C SER A 161 -19.18 7.14 -21.76
N SER A 162 -17.84 7.15 -21.80
CA SER A 162 -17.03 7.98 -22.71
C SER A 162 -16.82 7.35 -24.10
N GLY A 163 -17.25 6.11 -24.31
CA GLY A 163 -17.04 5.37 -25.56
C GLY A 163 -15.62 4.81 -25.75
N GLU A 164 -14.78 4.81 -24.71
CA GLU A 164 -13.46 4.16 -24.72
C GLU A 164 -13.53 2.63 -24.66
N MET A 165 -14.68 2.08 -24.24
CA MET A 165 -14.90 0.65 -24.08
C MET A 165 -16.34 0.28 -24.46
N ASN A 166 -16.53 -0.96 -24.91
CA ASN A 166 -17.84 -1.50 -25.28
C ASN A 166 -18.85 -1.38 -24.12
N SER A 167 -20.05 -0.87 -24.39
CA SER A 167 -21.08 -0.66 -23.37
C SER A 167 -21.60 -1.96 -22.72
N ALA A 168 -21.40 -3.11 -23.37
CA ALA A 168 -21.76 -4.42 -22.82
C ALA A 168 -20.65 -5.05 -21.94
N ALA A 169 -19.49 -4.40 -21.80
CA ALA A 169 -18.40 -4.91 -20.96
C ALA A 169 -18.82 -5.01 -19.48
N ASN A 170 -18.45 -6.14 -18.87
CA ASN A 170 -18.62 -6.37 -17.43
C ASN A 170 -17.42 -5.79 -16.67
N THR A 171 -17.61 -4.60 -16.11
CA THR A 171 -16.56 -3.82 -15.44
C THR A 171 -16.10 -4.44 -14.13
N ASP A 172 -17.00 -5.05 -13.36
CA ASP A 172 -16.65 -5.80 -12.16
C ASP A 172 -15.72 -6.97 -12.47
N GLN A 173 -16.02 -7.73 -13.53
CA GLN A 173 -15.18 -8.86 -13.95
C GLN A 173 -13.82 -8.38 -14.48
N LEU A 174 -13.78 -7.29 -15.24
CA LEU A 174 -12.52 -6.71 -15.72
C LEU A 174 -11.67 -6.16 -14.58
N ALA A 175 -12.28 -5.53 -13.57
CA ALA A 175 -11.57 -5.04 -12.39
C ALA A 175 -11.00 -6.18 -11.55
N ALA A 176 -11.78 -7.25 -11.32
CA ALA A 176 -11.29 -8.45 -10.65
C ALA A 176 -10.13 -9.09 -11.43
N PHE A 177 -10.29 -9.26 -12.75
CA PHE A 177 -9.25 -9.80 -13.63
C PHE A 177 -7.98 -8.95 -13.60
N PHE A 178 -8.12 -7.62 -13.59
CA PHE A 178 -7.00 -6.70 -13.47
C PHE A 178 -6.19 -6.96 -12.20
N TRP A 179 -6.84 -6.97 -11.03
CA TRP A 179 -6.12 -7.13 -9.75
C TRP A 179 -5.48 -8.51 -9.60
N ILE A 180 -6.14 -9.57 -10.09
CA ILE A 180 -5.55 -10.93 -10.12
C ILE A 180 -4.24 -10.92 -10.94
N GLY A 181 -4.27 -10.37 -12.15
CA GLY A 181 -3.11 -10.33 -13.02
C GLY A 181 -2.03 -9.35 -12.57
N TRP A 182 -2.42 -8.19 -12.03
CA TRP A 182 -1.53 -7.16 -11.52
C TRP A 182 -0.69 -7.66 -10.35
N GLU A 183 -1.30 -8.35 -9.38
CA GLU A 183 -0.56 -8.95 -8.27
C GLU A 183 0.41 -10.04 -8.74
N GLY A 184 0.02 -10.83 -9.75
CA GLY A 184 0.93 -11.76 -10.42
C GLY A 184 2.12 -11.06 -11.07
N ALA A 185 1.89 -9.92 -11.73
CA ALA A 185 2.93 -9.12 -12.35
C ALA A 185 3.86 -8.48 -11.29
N VAL A 186 3.31 -7.95 -10.19
CA VAL A 186 4.08 -7.41 -9.05
C VAL A 186 4.98 -8.49 -8.45
N MET A 187 4.42 -9.68 -8.16
CA MET A 187 5.17 -10.83 -7.65
C MET A 187 6.33 -11.19 -8.59
N ARG A 188 6.06 -11.33 -9.89
CA ARG A 188 7.09 -11.65 -10.89
C ARG A 188 8.15 -10.57 -10.99
N SER A 189 7.77 -9.30 -10.91
CA SER A 189 8.69 -8.16 -10.99
C SER A 189 9.66 -8.13 -9.82
N ARG A 190 9.16 -8.44 -8.61
CA ARG A 190 10.00 -8.62 -7.42
C ARG A 190 10.97 -9.80 -7.57
N LEU A 191 10.50 -10.92 -8.12
CA LEU A 191 11.33 -12.12 -8.35
C LEU A 191 12.50 -11.84 -9.31
N ILE A 192 12.23 -11.19 -10.44
CA ILE A 192 13.25 -11.00 -11.50
C ILE A 192 13.93 -9.62 -11.49
N ARG A 193 13.58 -8.76 -10.52
CA ARG A 193 14.15 -7.40 -10.37
C ARG A 193 14.00 -6.54 -11.63
N SER A 194 12.82 -6.57 -12.23
CA SER A 194 12.51 -5.85 -13.45
C SER A 194 11.03 -5.47 -13.50
N ASP A 195 10.72 -4.37 -14.17
CA ASP A 195 9.37 -3.91 -14.48
C ASP A 195 8.76 -4.61 -15.70
N ALA A 196 9.51 -5.45 -16.40
CA ALA A 196 9.03 -6.15 -17.60
C ALA A 196 7.69 -6.90 -17.39
N PRO A 197 7.45 -7.61 -16.26
CA PRO A 197 6.16 -8.27 -16.02
C PRO A 197 5.01 -7.27 -15.85
N LEU A 198 5.24 -6.11 -15.22
CA LEU A 198 4.23 -5.05 -15.10
C LEU A 198 3.86 -4.53 -16.48
N LEU A 199 4.86 -4.17 -17.29
CA LEU A 199 4.66 -3.64 -18.63
C LEU A 199 3.93 -4.62 -19.54
N LEU A 200 4.35 -5.90 -19.53
CA LEU A 200 3.70 -6.96 -20.30
C LEU A 200 2.24 -7.11 -19.89
N PHE A 201 1.97 -7.24 -18.59
CA PHE A 201 0.60 -7.40 -18.11
C PHE A 201 -0.26 -6.20 -18.48
N SER A 202 0.21 -4.97 -18.24
CA SER A 202 -0.55 -3.75 -18.57
C SER A 202 -0.84 -3.65 -20.06
N GLN A 203 0.14 -3.92 -20.92
CA GLN A 203 -0.05 -3.92 -22.38
C GLN A 203 -1.12 -4.94 -22.79
N MET A 204 -1.05 -6.16 -22.28
CA MET A 204 -2.01 -7.22 -22.60
C MET A 204 -3.40 -6.90 -22.06
N PHE A 205 -3.49 -6.36 -20.84
CA PHE A 205 -4.75 -5.96 -20.24
C PHE A 205 -5.47 -4.90 -21.09
N PHE A 206 -4.79 -3.80 -21.44
CA PHE A 206 -5.39 -2.76 -22.29
C PHE A 206 -5.74 -3.27 -23.68
N SER A 207 -4.93 -4.17 -24.25
CA SER A 207 -5.22 -4.78 -25.57
C SER A 207 -6.44 -5.72 -25.53
N SER A 208 -6.74 -6.29 -24.36
CA SER A 208 -7.87 -7.20 -24.16
C SER A 208 -9.20 -6.50 -23.87
N LEU A 209 -9.20 -5.18 -23.63
CA LEU A 209 -10.42 -4.45 -23.32
C LEU A 209 -11.41 -4.50 -24.49
N PRO A 210 -12.69 -4.84 -24.26
CA PRO A 210 -13.70 -4.88 -25.32
C PRO A 210 -13.89 -3.50 -25.96
N LYS A 211 -13.87 -3.43 -27.29
CA LYS A 211 -14.14 -2.20 -28.05
C LYS A 211 -15.57 -2.16 -28.57
#